data_AF-A0AB33JXP2-F1
#
_entry.id   AF-A0AB33JXP2-F1
#
_cell.length_a   1.000
_cell.length_b   1.000
_cell.length_c   1.000
_cell.angle_alpha   90.00
_cell.angle_beta   90.00
_cell.angle_gamma   90.00
#
_symmetry.space_group_name_H-M   'P 1'
#
loop_
_entity.id
_entity.type
_entity.pdbx_description
1 polymer ?
#
loop_
_entity_poly.entity_id
_entity_poly.type
_entity_poly.pdbx_seq_one_letter_code
_entity_poly.pdbx_strand_id
1 'polypeptide(L)'
;MERPLCVHRKGATRALPPGAPSLPGDLAGAGQPVLAPGTMGPASYVMVGFRGNDAVRTAPAESGAVPARCAWCAAKGSRDQLEASGIAVRPSSWRGLAEEAPEAYEDVDAVAAAIEGAGLARLVARLVPLGVVNDPWVGGRRPPRSASGTFRR
;
A
#
# COMPACT_ATOMS: atom_id res chain seq x y z
N MET A 1 -4.81 -32.27 -16.81
CA MET A 1 -5.71 -32.43 -15.64
C MET A 1 -5.56 -31.23 -14.75
N GLU A 2 -6.67 -30.56 -14.44
CA GLU A 2 -6.70 -29.52 -13.40
C GLU A 2 -6.77 -30.20 -12.03
N ARG A 3 -5.98 -29.73 -11.06
CA ARG A 3 -5.97 -30.25 -9.68
C ARG A 3 -6.40 -29.15 -8.72
N PRO A 4 -7.32 -29.40 -7.78
CA PRO A 4 -7.62 -28.44 -6.74
C PRO A 4 -6.41 -28.26 -5.82
N LEU A 5 -6.02 -27.01 -5.57
CA LEU A 5 -4.90 -26.64 -4.69
C LEU A 5 -5.39 -25.71 -3.58
N CYS A 6 -4.82 -25.86 -2.39
CA CYS A 6 -4.95 -24.87 -1.33
C CYS A 6 -3.77 -23.89 -1.42
N VAL A 7 -4.03 -22.66 -1.88
CA VAL A 7 -3.00 -21.62 -2.07
C VAL A 7 -3.00 -20.67 -0.87
N HIS A 8 -1.97 -20.78 -0.04
CA HIS A 8 -1.71 -19.85 1.06
C HIS A 8 -0.96 -18.62 0.56
N ARG A 9 -1.35 -17.44 1.02
CA ARG A 9 -0.69 -16.17 0.70
C ARG A 9 -0.40 -15.42 2.00
N LYS A 10 0.86 -15.02 2.20
CA LYS A 10 1.30 -14.14 3.29
C LYS A 10 2.05 -12.99 2.66
N GLY A 11 1.62 -11.75 2.90
CA GLY A 11 2.16 -10.56 2.22
C GLY A 11 1.93 -10.53 0.71
N ALA A 12 0.93 -11.27 0.22
CA ALA A 12 0.65 -11.40 -1.20
C ALA A 12 -0.86 -11.43 -1.48
N THR A 13 -1.26 -10.90 -2.63
CA THR A 13 -2.65 -10.85 -3.07
C THR A 13 -2.88 -11.75 -4.27
N ARG A 14 -4.15 -12.12 -4.48
CA ARG A 14 -4.57 -12.80 -5.70
C ARG A 14 -4.59 -11.80 -6.86
N ALA A 15 -4.09 -12.22 -8.03
CA ALA A 15 -3.93 -11.40 -9.23
C ALA A 15 -4.49 -12.13 -10.47
N LEU A 16 -5.81 -12.28 -10.55
CA LEU A 16 -6.44 -12.97 -11.69
C LEU A 16 -6.33 -12.15 -12.99
N PRO A 17 -6.07 -12.78 -14.14
CA PRO A 17 -5.96 -12.07 -15.41
C PRO A 17 -7.32 -11.67 -15.97
N PRO A 18 -7.34 -10.81 -17.01
CA PRO A 18 -8.52 -10.62 -17.85
C PRO A 18 -9.15 -11.94 -18.30
N GLY A 19 -10.47 -12.00 -18.28
CA GLY A 19 -11.28 -13.14 -18.68
C GLY A 19 -11.32 -14.30 -17.67
N ALA A 20 -10.76 -14.12 -16.47
CA ALA A 20 -10.91 -15.11 -15.42
C ALA A 20 -12.40 -15.25 -15.01
N PRO A 21 -12.97 -16.47 -14.96
CA PRO A 21 -14.42 -16.67 -14.74
C PRO A 21 -14.96 -16.12 -13.42
N SER A 22 -14.10 -15.97 -12.40
CA SER A 22 -14.47 -15.47 -11.08
C SER A 22 -14.37 -13.94 -10.95
N LEU A 23 -14.02 -13.23 -12.02
CA LEU A 23 -14.04 -11.78 -12.02
C LEU A 23 -15.46 -11.24 -12.25
N PRO A 24 -15.83 -10.16 -11.53
CA PRO A 24 -16.98 -9.33 -11.88
C PRO A 24 -16.92 -8.85 -13.33
N GLY A 25 -18.09 -8.65 -13.97
CA GLY A 25 -18.17 -8.34 -15.40
C GLY A 25 -17.46 -7.04 -15.81
N ASP A 26 -17.48 -6.02 -14.95
CA ASP A 26 -16.76 -4.76 -15.10
C ASP A 26 -15.23 -4.91 -15.04
N LEU A 27 -14.73 -5.93 -14.33
CA LEU A 27 -13.31 -6.24 -14.21
C LEU A 27 -12.84 -7.34 -15.18
N ALA A 28 -13.75 -8.07 -15.83
CA ALA A 28 -13.40 -9.18 -16.71
C ALA A 28 -12.48 -8.76 -17.86
N GLY A 29 -12.66 -7.55 -18.42
CA GLY A 29 -11.78 -7.02 -19.47
C GLY A 29 -10.41 -6.56 -18.97
N ALA A 30 -10.34 -6.09 -17.71
CA ALA A 30 -9.14 -5.46 -17.15
C ALA A 30 -8.24 -6.43 -16.35
N GLY A 31 -8.83 -7.45 -15.75
CA GLY A 31 -8.18 -8.32 -14.75
C GLY A 31 -8.50 -7.88 -13.32
N GLN A 32 -8.09 -8.70 -12.34
CA GLN A 32 -8.27 -8.38 -10.93
C GLN A 32 -7.38 -7.19 -10.55
N PRO A 33 -7.92 -6.14 -9.94
CA PRO A 33 -7.11 -5.11 -9.30
C PRO A 33 -6.22 -5.71 -8.22
N VAL A 34 -4.97 -5.29 -8.23
CA VAL A 34 -3.94 -5.59 -7.22
C VAL A 34 -3.53 -4.25 -6.62
N LEU A 35 -3.71 -4.12 -5.32
CA LEU A 35 -3.34 -2.92 -4.57
C LEU A 35 -1.98 -3.17 -3.93
N ALA A 36 -1.03 -2.31 -4.22
CA ALA A 36 0.29 -2.30 -3.62
C ALA A 36 0.45 -0.99 -2.82
N PRO A 37 -0.04 -0.94 -1.58
CA PRO A 37 0.26 0.15 -0.66
C PRO A 37 1.77 0.38 -0.53
N GLY A 38 2.16 1.64 -0.59
CA GLY A 38 3.48 2.09 -0.18
C GLY A 38 3.52 2.43 1.30
N THR A 39 4.47 3.28 1.68
CA THR A 39 4.59 3.81 3.05
C THR A 39 4.02 5.23 3.16
N MET A 40 4.25 5.93 4.28
CA MET A 40 3.67 7.25 4.53
C MET A 40 4.14 8.38 3.58
N GLY A 41 5.14 8.15 2.74
CA GLY A 41 5.72 9.17 1.84
C GLY A 41 5.74 8.79 0.36
N PRO A 42 6.34 7.65 0.00
CA PRO A 42 6.38 7.11 -1.36
C PRO A 42 4.98 6.84 -1.93
N ALA A 43 4.94 6.54 -3.22
CA ALA A 43 3.69 6.26 -3.91
C ALA A 43 3.04 4.94 -3.45
N SER A 44 1.76 4.78 -3.77
CA SER A 44 1.10 3.48 -3.83
C SER A 44 0.79 3.12 -5.27
N TYR A 45 0.60 1.84 -5.56
CA TYR A 45 0.33 1.39 -6.92
C TYR A 45 -0.98 0.64 -7.03
N VAL A 46 -1.66 0.90 -8.15
CA VAL A 46 -2.77 0.08 -8.65
C VAL A 46 -2.25 -0.69 -9.84
N MET A 47 -2.41 -2.01 -9.77
CA MET A 47 -2.00 -2.95 -10.80
C MET A 47 -3.18 -3.84 -11.17
N VAL A 48 -3.05 -4.64 -12.22
CA VAL A 48 -4.03 -5.67 -12.59
C VAL A 48 -3.35 -6.99 -12.87
N GLY A 49 -4.04 -8.10 -12.56
CA GLY A 49 -3.53 -9.43 -12.85
C GLY A 49 -3.21 -9.62 -14.34
N PHE A 50 -2.14 -10.37 -14.62
CA PHE A 50 -1.61 -10.55 -15.97
C PHE A 50 -1.79 -11.99 -16.45
N ARG A 51 -2.01 -12.19 -17.75
CA ARG A 51 -2.24 -13.53 -18.33
C ARG A 51 -1.02 -14.45 -18.14
N GLY A 52 0.19 -13.89 -18.20
CA GLY A 52 1.45 -14.62 -18.02
C GLY A 52 1.87 -14.86 -16.57
N ASN A 53 1.05 -14.54 -15.57
CA ASN A 53 1.38 -14.81 -14.16
C ASN A 53 1.35 -16.33 -13.89
N ASP A 54 2.54 -16.93 -13.80
CA ASP A 54 2.78 -18.34 -13.49
C ASP A 54 2.89 -18.63 -11.98
N ALA A 55 2.95 -17.59 -11.14
CA ALA A 55 2.96 -17.66 -9.67
C ALA A 55 1.59 -17.98 -9.07
N VAL A 56 0.84 -18.91 -9.69
CA VAL A 56 -0.50 -19.34 -9.25
C VAL A 56 -1.45 -18.15 -9.08
N ARG A 57 -1.34 -17.18 -10.01
CA ARG A 57 -2.12 -15.94 -10.02
C ARG A 57 -1.99 -15.16 -8.70
N THR A 58 -0.75 -14.96 -8.27
CA THR A 58 -0.39 -14.22 -7.06
C THR A 58 0.55 -13.07 -7.41
N ALA A 59 0.39 -11.94 -6.75
CA ALA A 59 1.30 -10.82 -6.82
C ALA A 59 1.64 -10.36 -5.39
N PRO A 60 2.86 -9.84 -5.13
CA PRO A 60 3.17 -9.17 -3.89
C PRO A 60 2.17 -8.05 -3.61
N ALA A 61 1.79 -7.89 -2.35
CA ALA A 61 0.81 -6.88 -1.93
C ALA A 61 1.45 -5.68 -1.25
N GLU A 62 2.66 -5.84 -0.74
CA GLU A 62 3.30 -4.88 0.15
C GLU A 62 4.79 -4.85 -0.12
N SER A 63 5.41 -3.70 0.18
CA SER A 63 6.87 -3.61 0.25
C SER A 63 7.35 -4.29 1.52
N GLY A 64 8.47 -4.99 1.47
CA GLY A 64 9.04 -5.65 2.65
C GLY A 64 9.53 -4.63 3.68
N ALA A 65 9.45 -4.98 4.96
CA ALA A 65 10.13 -4.23 6.01
C ALA A 65 11.64 -4.45 5.89
N VAL A 66 12.42 -3.38 5.93
CA VAL A 66 13.89 -3.47 5.95
C VAL A 66 14.42 -3.24 7.37
N PRO A 67 15.49 -3.93 7.81
CA PRO A 67 16.09 -3.66 9.10
C PRO A 67 16.72 -2.27 9.11
N ALA A 68 16.00 -1.28 9.61
CA ALA A 68 16.52 0.06 9.77
C ALA A 68 17.57 0.08 10.90
N ARG A 69 18.82 0.40 10.55
CA ARG A 69 19.85 0.74 11.55
C ARG A 69 19.43 2.07 12.20
N CYS A 70 18.69 1.98 13.31
CA CYS A 70 18.05 3.09 14.03
C CYS A 70 16.88 3.81 13.31
N ALA A 71 15.80 3.10 12.95
CA ALA A 71 14.52 3.73 12.53
C ALA A 71 14.05 4.85 13.48
N TRP A 72 14.27 4.66 14.78
CA TRP A 72 13.91 5.63 15.81
C TRP A 72 14.66 6.97 15.70
N CYS A 73 15.89 6.96 15.17
CA CYS A 73 16.68 8.18 14.97
C CYS A 73 16.27 8.96 13.71
N ALA A 74 15.72 8.29 12.69
CA ALA A 74 15.21 8.94 11.47
C ALA A 74 13.82 9.59 11.69
N ALA A 75 12.99 8.99 12.55
CA ALA A 75 11.61 9.35 12.79
C ALA A 75 11.33 10.77 13.32
N LYS A 76 12.31 11.39 14.01
CA LYS A 76 12.12 12.73 14.59
C LYS A 76 12.02 13.83 13.53
N GLY A 77 12.51 13.60 12.30
CA GLY A 77 12.40 14.54 11.17
C GLY A 77 11.30 14.17 10.16
N SER A 78 10.72 12.96 10.23
CA SER A 78 9.86 12.43 9.18
C SER A 78 8.56 13.20 9.00
N ARG A 79 7.98 13.78 10.07
CA ARG A 79 6.76 14.60 9.93
C ARG A 79 7.03 15.86 9.11
N ASP A 80 8.03 16.63 9.51
CA ASP A 80 8.33 17.92 8.89
C ASP A 80 8.81 17.72 7.44
N GLN A 81 9.54 16.63 7.18
CA GLN A 81 9.95 16.25 5.82
C GLN A 81 8.76 15.88 4.94
N LEU A 82 7.79 15.11 5.46
CA LEU A 82 6.57 14.75 4.72
C LEU A 82 5.66 15.97 4.52
N GLU A 83 5.50 16.83 5.52
CA GLU A 83 4.73 18.07 5.38
C GLU A 83 5.43 19.04 4.41
N ALA A 84 6.76 19.10 4.39
CA ALA A 84 7.54 19.89 3.42
C ALA A 84 7.42 19.36 1.98
N SER A 85 7.18 18.05 1.80
CA SER A 85 6.88 17.47 0.48
C SER A 85 5.39 17.59 0.08
N GLY A 86 4.58 18.29 0.88
CA GLY A 86 3.17 18.56 0.58
C GLY A 86 2.20 17.49 1.08
N ILE A 87 2.66 16.56 1.94
CA ILE A 87 1.85 15.46 2.48
C ILE A 87 1.36 15.86 3.88
N ALA A 88 0.04 16.00 4.05
CA ALA A 88 -0.53 16.32 5.35
C ALA A 88 -0.50 15.11 6.29
N VAL A 89 0.32 15.15 7.35
CA VAL A 89 0.51 14.00 8.26
C VAL A 89 -0.21 14.22 9.59
N ARG A 90 -1.04 13.25 10.00
CA ARG A 90 -1.78 13.24 11.28
C ARG A 90 -1.57 11.89 12.00
N PRO A 91 -0.51 11.76 12.81
CA PRO A 91 -0.25 10.54 13.56
C PRO A 91 -1.00 10.52 14.89
N SER A 92 -1.45 9.34 15.33
CA SER A 92 -1.95 9.10 16.68
C SER A 92 -0.88 9.21 17.77
N SER A 93 0.37 8.86 17.43
CA SER A 93 1.52 8.99 18.32
C SER A 93 2.82 9.15 17.54
N TRP A 94 3.80 9.81 18.14
CA TRP A 94 5.16 9.92 17.57
C TRP A 94 5.84 8.57 17.38
N ARG A 95 5.50 7.59 18.22
CA ARG A 95 6.01 6.22 18.09
C ARG A 95 5.45 5.52 16.86
N GLY A 96 4.14 5.57 16.64
CA GLY A 96 3.53 4.98 15.46
C GLY A 96 4.01 5.64 14.16
N LEU A 97 4.27 6.95 14.18
CA LEU A 97 4.90 7.64 13.05
C LEU A 97 6.32 7.11 12.77
N ALA A 98 7.08 6.77 13.81
CA ALA A 98 8.43 6.26 13.69
C ALA A 98 8.49 4.85 13.12
N GLU A 99 7.53 4.01 13.50
CA GLU A 99 7.42 2.62 13.05
C GLU A 99 7.02 2.54 11.56
N GLU A 100 6.25 3.52 11.06
CA GLU A 100 5.77 3.59 9.67
C GLU A 100 6.57 4.55 8.77
N ALA A 101 7.72 5.02 9.25
CA ALA A 101 8.56 5.94 8.49
C ALA A 101 8.98 5.32 7.14
N PRO A 102 9.06 6.10 6.04
CA PRO A 102 9.41 5.57 4.73
C PRO A 102 10.68 4.72 4.68
N GLU A 103 11.66 5.06 5.52
CA GLU A 103 12.94 4.38 5.64
C GLU A 103 12.86 2.99 6.28
N ALA A 104 11.71 2.64 6.87
CA ALA A 104 11.46 1.32 7.47
C ALA A 104 11.08 0.24 6.44
N TYR A 105 10.84 0.63 5.18
CA TYR A 105 10.43 -0.29 4.12
C TYR A 105 11.29 -0.17 2.87
N GLU A 106 11.15 -1.15 1.98
CA GLU A 106 11.74 -1.14 0.66
C GLU A 106 11.19 -0.01 -0.23
N ASP A 107 11.94 0.31 -1.28
CA ASP A 107 11.48 1.23 -2.32
C ASP A 107 10.33 0.60 -3.12
N VAL A 108 9.13 1.14 -2.92
CA VAL A 108 7.90 0.70 -3.57
C VAL A 108 7.95 0.86 -5.09
N ASP A 109 8.66 1.85 -5.63
CA ASP A 109 8.78 2.06 -7.07
C ASP A 109 9.62 0.91 -7.67
N ALA A 110 10.67 0.47 -6.97
CA ALA A 110 11.47 -0.69 -7.35
C ALA A 110 10.69 -2.01 -7.23
N VAL A 111 9.91 -2.19 -6.17
CA VAL A 111 9.03 -3.35 -6.00
C VAL A 111 8.00 -3.42 -7.13
N ALA A 112 7.33 -2.31 -7.46
CA ALA A 112 6.35 -2.24 -8.54
C ALA A 112 6.96 -2.60 -9.90
N ALA A 113 8.17 -2.08 -10.20
CA ALA A 113 8.90 -2.41 -11.41
C ALA A 113 9.28 -3.90 -11.48
N ALA A 114 9.68 -4.50 -10.35
CA ALA A 114 9.98 -5.93 -10.28
C ALA A 114 8.74 -6.80 -10.52
N ILE A 115 7.59 -6.43 -9.95
CA ILE A 115 6.31 -7.14 -10.14
C ILE A 115 5.91 -7.14 -11.62
N GLU A 116 6.01 -5.99 -12.30
CA GLU A 116 5.68 -5.88 -13.72
C GLU A 116 6.70 -6.60 -14.61
N GLY A 117 7.99 -6.43 -14.34
CA GLY A 117 9.07 -7.09 -15.08
C GLY A 117 9.03 -8.62 -14.97
N ALA A 118 8.57 -9.14 -13.82
CA ALA A 118 8.35 -10.57 -13.61
C ALA A 118 7.01 -11.08 -14.19
N GLY A 119 6.18 -10.20 -14.77
CA GLY A 119 4.89 -10.59 -15.35
C GLY A 119 3.85 -11.03 -14.31
N LEU A 120 3.98 -10.61 -13.05
CA LEU A 120 3.06 -11.02 -11.98
C LEU A 120 1.78 -10.16 -11.98
N ALA A 121 1.92 -8.86 -12.24
CA ALA A 121 0.81 -7.94 -12.45
C ALA A 121 1.28 -6.78 -13.35
N ARG A 122 0.35 -6.12 -14.04
CA ARG A 122 0.62 -4.98 -14.92
C ARG A 122 0.30 -3.66 -14.22
N LEU A 123 1.16 -2.66 -14.33
CA LEU A 123 0.91 -1.34 -13.74
C LEU A 123 -0.29 -0.65 -14.43
N VAL A 124 -1.10 0.03 -13.62
CA VAL A 124 -2.25 0.84 -14.08
C VAL A 124 -2.09 2.28 -13.63
N ALA A 125 -1.80 2.50 -12.36
CA ALA A 125 -1.66 3.84 -11.82
C ALA A 125 -0.65 3.88 -10.67
N ARG A 126 0.06 5.01 -10.58
CA ARG A 126 0.86 5.41 -9.43
C ARG A 126 0.11 6.50 -8.68
N LEU A 127 -0.07 6.33 -7.38
CA LEU A 127 -0.80 7.22 -6.49
C LEU A 127 0.19 7.93 -5.59
N VAL A 128 0.19 9.27 -5.61
CA VAL A 128 1.02 10.08 -4.71
C VAL A 128 0.16 10.51 -3.52
N PRO A 129 0.58 10.26 -2.27
CA PRO A 129 -0.22 10.64 -1.12
C PRO A 129 -0.33 12.16 -0.99
N LEU A 130 -1.52 12.64 -0.65
CA LEU A 130 -1.76 14.04 -0.26
C LEU A 130 -1.86 14.20 1.26
N GLY A 131 -2.12 13.10 1.97
CA GLY A 131 -2.16 13.08 3.41
C GLY A 131 -2.20 11.66 3.96
N VAL A 132 -1.68 11.52 5.18
CA VAL A 132 -1.57 10.27 5.92
C VAL A 132 -2.20 10.45 7.29
N VAL A 133 -3.12 9.56 7.62
CA VAL A 133 -3.79 9.52 8.92
C VAL A 133 -3.51 8.15 9.53
N ASN A 134 -2.64 8.12 10.55
CA ASN A 134 -2.31 6.89 11.26
C ASN A 134 -3.12 6.84 12.56
N ASP A 135 -4.30 6.25 12.43
CA ASP A 135 -5.25 5.84 13.46
C ASP A 135 -5.95 6.94 14.29
N PRO A 136 -7.28 6.84 14.48
CA PRO A 136 -8.00 7.52 15.57
C PRO A 136 -8.44 6.58 16.71
N TRP A 137 -8.20 5.26 16.65
CA TRP A 137 -8.79 4.30 17.60
C TRP A 137 -7.98 4.11 18.89
N VAL A 138 -8.09 5.09 19.80
CA VAL A 138 -7.82 4.88 21.23
C VAL A 138 -9.09 4.34 21.87
N GLY A 139 -9.04 3.10 22.38
CA GLY A 139 -10.17 2.37 22.94
C GLY A 139 -11.19 3.23 23.71
N GLY A 140 -12.45 3.16 23.27
CA GLY A 140 -13.62 3.47 24.10
C GLY A 140 -13.90 4.93 24.48
N ARG A 141 -13.06 5.91 24.12
CA ARG A 141 -13.37 7.33 24.41
C ARG A 141 -13.75 8.08 23.13
N ARG A 142 -15.05 8.40 23.03
CA ARG A 142 -15.62 9.33 22.06
C ARG A 142 -14.78 10.63 22.06
N PRO A 143 -14.32 11.14 20.91
CA PRO A 143 -13.57 12.39 20.89
C PRO A 143 -14.45 13.51 21.46
N PRO A 144 -13.91 14.44 22.29
CA PRO A 144 -14.68 15.53 22.83
C PRO A 144 -15.24 16.38 21.69
N ARG A 145 -16.56 16.56 21.70
CA ARG A 145 -17.24 17.50 20.80
C ARG A 145 -16.85 18.92 21.21
N SER A 146 -15.77 19.45 20.67
CA SER A 146 -15.58 20.88 20.38
C SER A 146 -14.13 21.17 19.97
N ALA A 147 -13.95 21.50 18.70
CA ALA A 147 -13.24 22.70 18.27
C ALA A 147 -13.48 22.87 16.77
N SER A 148 -14.12 23.99 16.44
CA SER A 148 -14.48 24.44 15.11
C SER A 148 -13.27 24.52 14.18
N GLY A 149 -13.15 23.56 13.26
CA GLY A 149 -12.26 23.66 12.09
C GLY A 149 -13.10 24.02 10.86
N THR A 150 -13.13 25.29 10.49
CA THR A 150 -13.76 25.76 9.25
C THR A 150 -12.96 25.23 8.06
N PHE A 151 -13.49 24.24 7.35
CA PHE A 151 -12.99 23.86 6.04
C PHE A 151 -13.49 24.92 5.05
N ARG A 152 -12.65 25.88 4.67
CA ARG A 152 -12.96 26.79 3.57
C ARG A 152 -12.89 25.98 2.27
N ARG A 153 -14.00 26.01 1.53
CA ARG A 153 -14.10 25.54 0.14
C ARG A 153 -13.26 26.40 -0.79
#